data_AF-A0A454VY32-F1
#
_entry.id   AF-A0A454VY32-F1
#
_cell.length_a   1.000
_cell.length_b   1.000
_cell.length_c   1.000
_cell.angle_alpha   90.00
_cell.angle_beta   90.00
_cell.angle_gamma   90.00
#
_symmetry.space_group_name_H-M   'P 1'
#
loop_
_entity.id
_entity.type
_entity.pdbx_description
1 polymer ?
#
loop_
_entity_poly.entity_id
_entity_poly.type
_entity_poly.pdbx_seq_one_letter_code
_entity_poly.pdbx_strand_id
1 'polypeptide(L)'
;RSVALNAFRHAAYDKWALDREVALLVEKGEAADHSYWWNDTRDPGVGPFDGVEKPRTPLIELIGRTELRWPTEFPARRNVSMAVDVLTAPGALDLAMTADPAVVDRAGMERFLRGVERLVVAEAIALGD
;
A
#
# COMPACT_ATOMS: atom_id res chain seq x y z
N ARG A 1 21.54 -1.34 1.79
CA ARG A 1 20.77 -0.55 0.79
C ARG A 1 19.33 -0.58 1.29
N SER A 2 18.66 0.54 1.57
CA SER A 2 17.30 0.44 2.12
C SER A 2 16.30 0.07 1.02
N VAL A 3 15.44 -0.89 1.30
CA VAL A 3 14.26 -1.17 0.49
C VAL A 3 13.15 -0.25 0.97
N ALA A 4 13.06 0.93 0.37
CA ALA A 4 11.93 1.83 0.58
C ALA A 4 10.94 1.63 -0.57
N LEU A 5 9.68 1.34 -0.25
CA LEU A 5 8.58 1.55 -1.19
C LEU A 5 8.60 3.03 -1.60
N ASN A 6 9.08 3.31 -2.82
CA ASN A 6 9.03 4.64 -3.40
C ASN A 6 7.65 4.81 -4.04
N ALA A 7 6.65 5.17 -3.24
CA ALA A 7 5.31 5.50 -3.72
C ALA A 7 5.23 6.99 -4.10
N PHE A 8 4.26 7.35 -4.96
CA PHE A 8 4.13 8.73 -5.42
C PHE A 8 3.68 9.61 -4.25
N ARG A 9 4.46 10.65 -3.94
CA ARG A 9 4.12 11.60 -2.86
C ARG A 9 2.99 12.56 -3.27
N HIS A 10 2.89 12.85 -4.57
CA HIS A 10 1.91 13.77 -5.15
C HIS A 10 1.47 13.28 -6.53
N ALA A 11 0.46 12.42 -6.59
CA ALA A 11 -0.25 12.11 -7.83
C ALA A 11 -1.66 12.72 -7.73
N ALA A 12 -2.04 13.52 -8.71
CA ALA A 12 -3.40 14.04 -8.85
C ALA A 12 -3.85 13.83 -10.30
N TYR A 13 -5.09 13.37 -10.49
CA TYR A 13 -5.76 13.35 -11.78
C TYR A 13 -7.26 13.61 -11.61
N ASP A 14 -7.93 13.95 -12.70
CA ASP A 14 -9.39 14.07 -12.74
C ASP A 14 -10.00 12.66 -12.88
N LYS A 15 -10.55 12.13 -11.79
CA LYS A 15 -11.20 10.81 -11.78
C LYS A 15 -12.37 10.71 -12.73
N TRP A 16 -13.15 11.77 -12.91
CA TRP A 16 -14.29 11.69 -13.83
C TRP A 16 -13.83 11.66 -15.28
N ALA A 17 -12.72 12.33 -15.59
CA ALA A 17 -12.06 12.15 -16.88
C ALA A 17 -11.55 10.71 -17.04
N LEU A 18 -10.87 10.18 -16.03
CA LEU A 18 -10.36 8.80 -16.07
C LEU A 18 -11.48 7.76 -16.20
N ASP A 19 -12.59 7.92 -15.50
CA ASP A 19 -13.73 7.00 -15.57
C ASP A 19 -14.37 6.97 -16.95
N ARG A 20 -14.45 8.12 -17.62
CA ARG A 20 -14.91 8.19 -19.02
C ARG A 20 -13.95 7.46 -19.95
N GLU A 21 -12.64 7.61 -19.75
CA GLU A 21 -11.62 6.91 -20.54
C GLU A 21 -11.64 5.40 -20.30
N VAL A 22 -11.73 4.96 -19.04
CA VAL A 22 -11.83 3.54 -18.67
C VAL A 22 -13.11 2.93 -19.24
N ALA A 23 -14.25 3.62 -19.19
CA ALA A 23 -15.50 3.13 -19.78
C ALA A 23 -15.34 2.84 -21.29
N LEU A 24 -14.66 3.71 -22.03
CA LEU A 24 -14.36 3.50 -23.46
C LEU A 24 -13.39 2.34 -23.71
N LEU A 25 -12.47 2.05 -22.79
CA LEU A 25 -11.57 0.90 -22.87
C LEU A 25 -12.28 -0.42 -22.52
N VAL A 26 -13.19 -0.39 -21.55
CA VAL A 26 -14.07 -1.52 -21.21
C VAL A 26 -14.91 -1.93 -22.42
N GLU A 27 -15.49 -0.97 -23.15
CA GLU A 27 -16.22 -1.23 -24.40
C GLU A 27 -15.38 -1.92 -25.48
N LYS A 28 -14.05 -1.72 -25.45
CA LYS A 28 -13.08 -2.37 -26.35
C LYS A 28 -12.52 -3.68 -25.82
N GLY A 29 -12.90 -4.10 -24.61
CA GLY A 29 -12.40 -5.31 -23.96
C GLY A 29 -11.01 -5.16 -23.33
N GLU A 30 -10.52 -3.93 -23.13
CA GLU A 30 -9.17 -3.60 -22.65
C GLU A 30 -9.18 -2.93 -21.26
N ALA A 31 -10.12 -3.33 -20.39
CA ALA A 31 -10.31 -2.64 -19.11
C ALA A 31 -9.12 -2.83 -18.15
N ALA A 32 -8.35 -1.77 -17.93
CA ALA A 32 -7.57 -1.60 -16.72
C ALA A 32 -8.17 -0.40 -15.97
N ASP A 33 -8.76 -0.62 -14.79
CA ASP A 33 -9.11 0.49 -13.90
C ASP A 33 -7.79 1.12 -13.45
N HIS A 34 -7.55 2.38 -13.79
CA HIS A 34 -6.29 3.06 -13.50
C HIS A 34 -6.36 3.87 -12.18
N SER A 35 -7.41 3.68 -11.38
CA SER A 35 -7.61 4.43 -10.14
C SER A 35 -7.02 3.81 -8.88
N TYR A 36 -6.09 2.87 -9.03
CA TYR A 36 -5.30 2.29 -7.94
C TYR A 36 -4.18 3.23 -7.50
N TRP A 37 -4.20 3.67 -6.23
CA TRP A 37 -3.20 4.61 -5.69
C TRP A 37 -2.24 3.92 -4.73
N TRP A 38 -0.97 4.31 -4.84
CA TRP A 38 0.04 4.13 -3.80
C TRP A 38 0.61 5.49 -3.44
N ASN A 39 0.37 5.92 -2.20
CA ASN A 39 0.88 7.18 -1.69
C ASN A 39 1.95 6.92 -0.64
N ASP A 40 3.11 7.54 -0.80
CA ASP A 40 4.05 7.65 0.31
C ASP A 40 3.70 8.88 1.13
N THR A 41 3.06 8.68 2.27
CA THR A 41 2.66 9.76 3.18
C THR A 41 3.60 9.91 4.37
N ARG A 42 4.71 9.17 4.38
CA ARG A 42 5.70 9.24 5.46
C ARG A 42 6.33 10.63 5.55
N ASP A 43 6.62 11.04 6.77
CA ASP A 43 7.50 12.18 6.98
C ASP A 43 8.93 11.78 6.57
N PRO A 44 9.55 12.43 5.58
CA PRO A 44 10.92 12.11 5.16
C PRO A 44 11.96 12.38 6.25
N GLY A 45 11.63 13.20 7.27
CA GLY A 45 12.48 13.48 8.42
C GLY A 45 12.38 12.44 9.53
N VAL A 46 11.47 11.47 9.44
CA VAL A 46 11.22 10.46 10.49
C VAL A 46 11.25 9.05 9.91
N GLY A 47 12.29 8.30 10.29
CA GLY A 47 12.43 6.88 9.99
C GLY A 47 11.63 5.98 10.95
N PRO A 48 11.29 4.75 10.52
CA PRO A 48 10.55 3.80 11.37
C PRO A 48 11.32 3.38 12.63
N PHE A 49 12.65 3.52 12.66
CA PHE A 49 13.47 3.17 13.82
C PHE A 49 13.93 4.40 14.62
N ASP A 50 13.41 5.59 14.33
CA ASP A 50 13.72 6.78 15.10
C ASP A 50 13.14 6.63 16.51
N GLY A 51 14.01 6.47 17.50
CA GLY A 51 13.63 6.25 18.91
C GLY A 51 13.26 4.80 19.27
N VAL A 52 13.48 3.83 18.38
CA VAL A 52 13.23 2.39 18.66
C VAL A 52 14.44 1.55 18.26
N GLU A 53 14.79 0.52 19.05
CA GLU A 53 15.88 -0.38 18.69
C GLU A 53 15.52 -1.20 17.45
N LYS A 54 16.44 -1.24 16.47
CA LYS A 54 16.28 -2.08 15.28
C LYS A 54 16.24 -3.57 15.71
N PRO A 55 15.26 -4.36 15.24
CA PRO A 55 15.20 -5.78 15.54
C PRO A 55 16.49 -6.51 15.11
N ARG A 56 16.95 -7.45 15.95
CA ARG A 56 18.06 -8.37 15.62
C ARG A 56 17.59 -9.69 15.03
N THR A 57 16.29 -9.97 15.14
CA THR A 57 15.63 -11.15 14.57
C THR A 57 15.69 -11.09 13.04
N PRO A 58 15.91 -12.22 12.34
CA PRO A 58 15.88 -12.26 10.88
C PRO A 58 14.59 -11.69 10.29
N LEU A 59 14.70 -10.95 9.18
CA LEU A 59 13.56 -10.26 8.57
C LEU A 59 12.40 -11.21 8.21
N ILE A 60 12.71 -12.43 7.77
CA ILE A 60 11.70 -13.44 7.43
C ILE A 60 10.83 -13.84 8.64
N GLU A 61 11.41 -13.87 9.84
CA GLU A 61 10.69 -14.22 11.07
C GLU A 61 9.80 -13.06 11.53
N LEU A 62 10.17 -11.82 11.21
CA LEU A 62 9.39 -10.63 11.56
C LEU A 62 8.02 -10.57 10.87
N ILE A 63 7.85 -11.23 9.71
CA ILE A 63 6.53 -11.36 9.04
C ILE A 63 5.49 -11.97 9.99
N GLY A 64 5.91 -12.91 10.84
CA GLY A 64 5.02 -13.56 11.81
C GLY A 64 4.47 -12.61 12.88
N ARG A 65 5.02 -11.39 12.99
CA ARG A 65 4.59 -10.36 13.95
C ARG A 65 3.61 -9.36 13.35
N THR A 66 3.34 -9.42 12.05
CA THR A 66 2.51 -8.43 11.37
C THR A 66 1.03 -8.60 11.71
N GLU A 67 0.47 -7.56 12.29
CA GLU A 67 -0.95 -7.45 12.62
C GLU A 67 -1.75 -6.85 11.47
N LEU A 68 -2.99 -7.30 11.30
CA LEU A 68 -3.95 -6.68 10.38
C LEU A 68 -5.14 -6.15 11.19
N ARG A 69 -5.52 -4.91 10.95
CA ARG A 69 -6.65 -4.24 11.63
C ARG A 69 -7.66 -3.74 10.60
N TRP A 70 -8.93 -3.72 11.01
CA TRP A 70 -10.05 -3.33 10.17
C TRP A 70 -10.84 -2.21 10.85
N PRO A 71 -10.37 -0.95 10.77
CA PRO A 71 -11.07 0.17 11.37
C PRO A 71 -12.42 0.39 10.66
N THR A 72 -13.44 0.75 11.45
CA THR A 72 -14.77 1.14 10.93
C THR A 72 -14.85 2.63 10.64
N GLU A 73 -13.91 3.41 11.17
CA GLU A 73 -13.79 4.85 10.97
C GLU A 73 -12.48 5.13 10.21
N PHE A 74 -12.59 5.74 9.04
CA PHE A 74 -11.46 6.14 8.21
C PHE A 74 -11.86 7.32 7.32
N PRO A 75 -10.91 8.18 6.90
CA PRO A 75 -11.21 9.27 5.98
C PRO A 75 -11.82 8.75 4.67
N ALA A 76 -12.92 9.36 4.23
CA ALA A 76 -13.55 8.98 2.97
C ALA A 76 -12.58 9.21 1.80
N ARG A 77 -12.18 8.12 1.14
CA ARG A 77 -11.42 8.17 -0.11
C ARG A 77 -12.39 8.26 -1.27
N ARG A 78 -12.73 9.49 -1.65
CA ARG A 78 -13.58 9.73 -2.84
C ARG A 78 -12.75 9.49 -4.10
N ASN A 79 -13.42 9.03 -5.15
CA ASN A 79 -12.86 9.02 -6.50
C ASN A 79 -11.65 8.08 -6.70
N VAL A 80 -11.57 6.96 -5.97
CA VAL A 80 -10.57 5.89 -6.18
C VAL A 80 -11.21 4.52 -5.97
N SER A 81 -10.85 3.53 -6.80
CA SER A 81 -11.27 2.13 -6.57
C SER A 81 -10.43 1.47 -5.48
N MET A 82 -9.18 1.91 -5.31
CA MET A 82 -8.30 1.45 -4.24
C MET A 82 -7.22 2.50 -3.97
N ALA A 83 -6.88 2.71 -2.70
CA ALA A 83 -5.72 3.49 -2.29
C ALA A 83 -4.95 2.76 -1.19
N VAL A 84 -3.64 2.79 -1.28
CA VAL A 84 -2.69 2.31 -0.28
C VAL A 84 -1.81 3.47 0.13
N ASP A 85 -1.78 3.80 1.42
CA ASP A 85 -0.84 4.75 1.98
C ASP A 85 0.28 4.00 2.70
N VAL A 86 1.51 4.42 2.46
CA VAL A 86 2.68 4.02 3.24
C VAL A 86 2.84 5.03 4.37
N LEU A 87 2.91 4.52 5.60
CA LEU A 87 2.99 5.26 6.84
C LEU A 87 4.20 4.80 7.66
N THR A 88 4.65 5.66 8.57
CA THR A 88 5.67 5.32 9.55
C THR A 88 4.99 4.98 10.87
N ALA A 89 5.32 3.82 11.44
CA ALA A 89 4.94 3.43 12.79
C ALA A 89 6.21 3.18 13.63
N PRO A 90 6.15 3.28 14.97
CA PRO A 90 7.31 2.99 15.81
C PRO A 90 7.82 1.56 15.59
N GLY A 91 9.05 1.43 15.09
CA GLY A 91 9.72 0.17 14.79
C GLY A 91 9.25 -0.53 13.51
N ALA A 92 8.36 0.07 12.71
CA ALA A 92 7.72 -0.61 11.58
C ALA A 92 7.27 0.34 10.46
N LEU A 93 7.01 -0.22 9.29
CA LEU A 93 6.20 0.43 8.28
C LEU A 93 4.75 -0.02 8.45
N ASP A 94 3.82 0.90 8.29
CA ASP A 94 2.39 0.60 8.26
C ASP A 94 1.84 0.85 6.85
N LEU A 95 0.91 -0.01 6.42
CA LEU A 95 0.24 0.07 5.13
C LEU A 95 -1.26 0.20 5.38
N ALA A 96 -1.82 1.37 5.08
CA ALA A 96 -3.25 1.62 5.19
C ALA A 96 -3.92 1.47 3.82
N MET A 97 -4.87 0.55 3.70
CA MET A 97 -5.60 0.29 2.45
C MET A 97 -7.07 0.66 2.57
N THR A 98 -7.60 1.40 1.60
CA THR A 98 -9.03 1.60 1.38
C THR A 98 -9.37 1.13 -0.02
N ALA A 99 -10.47 0.39 -0.19
CA ALA A 99 -10.92 -0.07 -1.50
C ALA A 99 -12.44 -0.05 -1.60
N ASP A 100 -12.93 0.09 -2.83
CA ASP A 100 -14.32 -0.20 -3.17
C ASP A 100 -14.54 -1.72 -3.05
N PRO A 101 -15.44 -2.19 -2.16
CA PRO A 101 -15.69 -3.63 -1.98
C PRO A 101 -16.29 -4.31 -3.21
N ALA A 102 -16.85 -3.56 -4.16
CA ALA A 102 -17.28 -4.11 -5.45
C ALA A 102 -16.08 -4.49 -6.35
N VAL A 103 -14.91 -3.91 -6.10
CA VAL A 103 -13.66 -4.15 -6.85
C VAL A 103 -12.74 -5.10 -6.09
N VAL A 104 -12.47 -4.80 -4.81
CA VAL A 104 -11.63 -5.64 -3.94
C VAL A 104 -12.36 -5.86 -2.63
N ASP A 105 -12.82 -7.08 -2.42
CA ASP A 105 -13.45 -7.46 -1.15
C ASP A 105 -12.42 -7.53 -0.01
N ARG A 106 -12.93 -7.65 1.22
CA ARG A 106 -12.10 -7.70 2.43
C ARG A 106 -11.03 -8.80 2.37
N ALA A 107 -11.38 -9.98 1.88
CA ALA A 107 -10.45 -11.09 1.76
C ALA A 107 -9.36 -10.82 0.70
N GLY A 108 -9.74 -10.16 -0.40
CA GLY A 108 -8.83 -9.68 -1.43
C GLY A 108 -7.84 -8.65 -0.92
N MET A 109 -8.32 -7.67 -0.15
CA MET A 109 -7.49 -6.65 0.49
C MET A 109 -6.44 -7.29 1.42
N GLU A 110 -6.84 -8.26 2.25
CA GLU A 110 -5.90 -9.00 3.10
C GLU A 110 -4.85 -9.77 2.29
N ARG A 111 -5.29 -10.56 1.30
CA ARG A 111 -4.38 -11.31 0.44
C ARG A 111 -3.37 -10.39 -0.25
N PHE A 112 -3.84 -9.23 -0.70
CA PHE A 112 -3.04 -8.22 -1.34
C PHE A 112 -2.00 -7.62 -0.39
N LEU A 113 -2.39 -7.14 0.79
CA LEU A 113 -1.46 -6.56 1.78
C LEU A 113 -0.39 -7.56 2.22
N ARG A 114 -0.80 -8.80 2.50
CA ARG A 114 0.13 -9.89 2.82
C ARG A 114 1.03 -10.27 1.64
N GLY A 115 0.53 -10.12 0.42
CA GLY A 115 1.31 -10.30 -0.81
C GLY A 115 2.42 -9.25 -0.94
N VAL A 116 2.08 -7.98 -0.72
CA VAL A 116 3.02 -6.86 -0.73
C VAL A 116 4.10 -7.05 0.33
N GLU A 117 3.72 -7.41 1.57
CA GLU A 117 4.66 -7.72 2.65
C GLU A 117 5.68 -8.80 2.23
N ARG A 118 5.20 -9.94 1.73
CA ARG A 118 6.08 -11.03 1.27
C ARG A 118 7.01 -10.59 0.16
N LEU A 119 6.52 -9.80 -0.80
CA LEU A 119 7.31 -9.31 -1.93
C LEU A 119 8.42 -8.38 -1.44
N VAL A 120 8.10 -7.42 -0.56
CA VAL A 120 9.08 -6.46 -0.01
C VAL A 120 10.13 -7.18 0.82
N VAL A 121 9.73 -8.11 1.69
CA VAL A 121 10.68 -8.87 2.51
C VAL A 121 11.57 -9.76 1.65
N ALA A 122 11.01 -10.46 0.65
CA ALA A 122 11.80 -11.30 -0.24
C ALA A 122 12.86 -10.49 -0.99
N GLU A 123 12.50 -9.32 -1.51
CA GLU A 123 13.42 -8.42 -2.20
C GLU A 123 14.50 -7.88 -1.26
N ALA A 124 14.15 -7.49 -0.03
CA ALA A 124 15.13 -7.04 0.97
C ALA A 124 16.17 -8.13 1.30
N ILE A 125 15.71 -9.36 1.52
CA ILE A 125 16.61 -10.51 1.74
C ILE A 125 17.51 -10.74 0.52
N ALA A 126 16.96 -10.67 -0.69
CA ALA A 126 17.74 -10.84 -1.93
C ALA A 126 18.81 -9.75 -2.10
N LEU A 127 18.56 -8.54 -1.59
CA LEU A 127 19.49 -7.40 -1.60
C LEU A 127 20.49 -7.43 -0.43
N GLY A 128 20.40 -8.40 0.47
CA GLY A 128 21.33 -8.64 1.57
C GLY A 128 21.00 -7.93 2.89
N ASP A 129 19.72 -7.59 3.13
CA ASP A 129 19.22 -7.23 4.47
C ASP A 129 18.94 -8.46 5.34
#